data_AF-A0A559JFI6-F1
#
_entry.id   AF-A0A559JFI6-F1
#
_cell.length_a   1.000
_cell.length_b   1.000
_cell.length_c   1.000
_cell.angle_alpha   90.00
_cell.angle_beta   90.00
_cell.angle_gamma   90.00
#
_symmetry.space_group_name_H-M   'P 1'
#
loop_
_entity.id
_entity.type
_entity.pdbx_description
1 polymer ?
#
loop_
_entity_poly.entity_id
_entity_poly.type
_entity_poly.pdbx_seq_one_letter_code
_entity_poly.pdbx_strand_id
1 'polypeptide(L)' 'MRALVYGAGVIGSYLTHILKQGGNDVSLLARGPHPYS' A
#
# COMPACT_ATOMS: atom_id res chain seq x y z
N MET A 1 2.77 -8.13 -12.32
CA MET A 1 1.33 -7.75 -12.45
C MET A 1 1.14 -6.34 -11.88
N ARG A 2 0.08 -5.62 -12.24
CA ARG A 2 -0.24 -4.29 -11.67
C ARG A 2 -1.27 -4.44 -10.56
N ALA A 3 -0.97 -3.91 -9.36
CA ALA A 3 -1.82 -4.03 -8.19
C ALA A 3 -2.01 -2.67 -7.49
N LEU A 4 -3.25 -2.37 -7.08
CA LEU A 4 -3.60 -1.17 -6.31
C LEU A 4 -4.04 -1.59 -4.91
N VAL A 5 -3.36 -1.11 -3.89
CA VAL A 5 -3.67 -1.37 -2.48
C VAL A 5 -4.35 -0.14 -1.89
N TYR A 6 -5.58 -0.32 -1.39
CA TYR A 6 -6.34 0.73 -0.70
C TYR A 6 -6.11 0.68 0.80
N GLY A 7 -5.62 1.78 1.36
CA GLY A 7 -5.34 1.98 2.78
C GLY A 7 -3.84 1.82 3.10
N ALA A 8 -3.19 2.92 3.49
CA ALA A 8 -1.79 2.94 3.89
C ALA A 8 -1.57 2.66 5.40
N GLY A 9 -2.48 1.91 6.02
CA GLY A 9 -2.30 1.42 7.40
C GLY A 9 -1.23 0.33 7.48
N VAL A 10 -1.02 -0.23 8.67
CA VAL A 10 0.00 -1.26 8.92
C VAL A 10 -0.14 -2.45 7.96
N ILE A 11 -1.37 -2.95 7.78
CA ILE A 11 -1.66 -4.11 6.92
C ILE A 11 -1.40 -3.79 5.44
N GLY A 12 -1.90 -2.65 4.94
CA GLY A 12 -1.72 -2.27 3.54
C GLY A 12 -0.27 -1.98 3.20
N SER A 13 0.49 -1.44 4.15
CA SER A 13 1.93 -1.21 4.01
C SER A 13 2.70 -2.53 3.95
N TYR A 14 2.39 -3.49 4.84
CA TYR A 14 3.02 -4.81 4.82
C TYR A 14 2.69 -5.59 3.54
N LEU A 15 1.43 -5.59 3.12
CA LEU A 15 1.01 -6.23 1.87
C LEU A 15 1.75 -5.63 0.66
N THR A 16 1.83 -4.31 0.59
CA THR A 16 2.55 -3.61 -0.48
C THR A 16 4.02 -4.00 -0.50
N HIS A 17 4.65 -4.14 0.68
CA HIS A 17 6.04 -4.57 0.80
C HIS A 17 6.26 -5.97 0.21
N ILE A 18 5.44 -6.94 0.59
CA ILE A 18 5.51 -8.33 0.07
C ILE A 18 5.25 -8.37 -1.44
N LEU A 19 4.23 -7.66 -1.92
CA LEU A 19 3.90 -7.63 -3.35
C LEU A 19 5.03 -7.00 -4.19
N LYS A 20 5.68 -5.96 -3.68
CA LYS A 20 6.83 -5.30 -4.33
C LYS A 20 8.07 -6.20 -4.33
N GLN A 21 8.33 -6.94 -3.25
CA GLN A 21 9.38 -7.95 -3.22
C GLN A 21 9.16 -9.07 -4.25
N GLY A 22 7.90 -9.43 -4.50
CA GLY A 22 7.53 -10.38 -5.56
C GLY A 22 7.64 -9.84 -6.99
N GLY A 23 8.19 -8.64 -7.20
CA GLY A 23 8.38 -8.05 -8.53
C GLY A 23 7.11 -7.48 -9.16
N ASN A 24 6.06 -7.20 -8.37
CA ASN A 24 4.85 -6.56 -8.88
C ASN A 24 4.98 -5.03 -8.93
N ASP A 25 4.29 -4.44 -9.91
CA ASP A 25 4.08 -3.00 -10.01
C ASP A 25 2.91 -2.63 -9.10
N VAL A 26 3.22 -2.10 -7.91
CA VAL A 26 2.22 -1.87 -6.85
C VAL A 26 2.10 -0.38 -6.56
N SER A 27 0.87 0.12 -6.54
CA SER A 27 0.52 1.45 -6.06
C SER A 27 -0.26 1.35 -4.75
N LEU A 28 0.04 2.21 -3.78
CA LEU A 28 -0.63 2.28 -2.48
C LEU A 28 -1.38 3.61 -2.38
N LEU A 29 -2.68 3.56 -2.10
CA LEU A 29 -3.51 4.75 -1.90
C LEU A 29 -3.91 4.86 -0.43
N ALA A 30 -3.43 5.90 0.25
CA ALA A 30 -3.88 6.25 1.59
C ALA A 30 -5.28 6.89 1.51
N ARG A 31 -6.18 6.54 2.45
CA ARG A 31 -7.47 7.22 2.59
C ARG A 31 -7.33 8.35 3.60
N GLY A 32 -7.43 9.58 3.10
CA GLY A 32 -7.49 10.81 3.89
C GLY A 32 -6.17 11.17 4.60
N PRO A 33 -6.02 12.44 5.01
CA PRO A 33 -4.94 12.84 5.90
C PRO A 33 -5.04 12.05 7.21
N HIS A 34 -3.91 11.64 7.76
CA HIS A 34 -3.91 11.10 9.12
C HIS A 34 -4.39 12.24 10.02
N PRO A 35 -5.33 12.04 10.95
CA PRO A 35 -5.95 13.12 11.74
C PRO A 35 -4.97 13.92 12.63
N TYR A 36 -3.67 13.61 12.57
CA TYR A 36 -2.58 14.20 13.35
C TYR A 36 -1.31 14.46 12.51
N SER A 37 -1.38 14.41 11.17
CA SER A 37 -0.26 14.68 10.25
C SER A 37 -0.30 16.08 9.65
#